data_AF-A0A1G9SGV6-F1
#
_entry.id   AF-A0A1G9SGV6-F1
#
_cell.length_a   1.000
_cell.length_b   1.000
_cell.length_c   1.000
_cell.angle_alpha   90.00
_cell.angle_beta   90.00
_cell.angle_gamma   90.00
#
_symmetry.space_group_name_H-M   'P 1'
#
loop_
_entity.id
_entity.type
_entity.pdbx_description
1 polymer ?
#
loop_
_entity_poly.entity_id
_entity_poly.type
_entity_poly.pdbx_seq_one_letter_code
_entity_poly.pdbx_strand_id
1 'polypeptide(L)'
;MSILVDTSVWVNHFRHRNAALVELLEGDQVMCHPMVVAELACGTPPAPRAQTLNAIELLRPCQQASLLEVREFIEHNRLYGLGCGLVDMALLASTLITPEG
;
A
#
# COMPACT_ATOMS: atom_id res chain seq x y z
N MET A 1 8.78 9.34 10.52
CA MET A 1 7.53 8.56 10.47
C MET A 1 7.16 8.37 9.02
N SER A 2 7.09 7.12 8.56
CA SER A 2 6.74 6.76 7.19
C SER A 2 5.44 5.97 7.19
N ILE A 3 4.62 6.14 6.17
CA ILE A 3 3.26 5.61 6.09
C ILE A 3 3.11 4.78 4.82
N LEU A 4 2.77 3.51 4.97
CA LEU A 4 2.38 2.66 3.84
C LEU A 4 0.93 2.98 3.44
N VAL A 5 0.74 3.39 2.18
CA VAL A 5 -0.58 3.84 1.69
C VAL A 5 -1.27 2.70 0.93
N ASP A 6 -2.49 2.39 1.37
CA ASP A 6 -3.36 1.37 0.77
C ASP A 6 -3.97 1.82 -0.59
N THR A 7 -4.36 0.84 -1.41
CA THR A 7 -5.03 1.01 -2.70
C THR A 7 -6.29 1.85 -2.59
N SER A 8 -7.11 1.66 -1.55
CA SER A 8 -8.36 2.41 -1.39
C SER A 8 -8.13 3.91 -1.21
N VAL A 9 -7.03 4.28 -0.54
CA VAL A 9 -6.62 5.68 -0.32
C VAL A 9 -6.17 6.31 -1.64
N TRP A 10 -5.38 5.59 -2.45
CA TRP A 10 -5.00 6.03 -3.80
C TRP A 10 -6.22 6.22 -4.70
N VAL A 11 -7.13 5.24 -4.74
CA VAL A 11 -8.36 5.31 -5.55
C VAL A 11 -9.22 6.51 -5.13
N ASN A 12 -9.36 6.76 -3.83
CA ASN A 12 -10.07 7.94 -3.35
C ASN A 12 -9.35 9.23 -3.79
N HIS A 13 -8.03 9.32 -3.58
CA HIS A 13 -7.23 10.48 -3.99
C HIS A 13 -7.36 10.80 -5.49
N PHE A 14 -7.39 9.78 -6.35
CA PHE A 14 -7.56 9.96 -7.79
C PHE A 14 -8.93 10.50 -8.17
N ARG A 15 -9.98 10.18 -7.40
CA ARG A 15 -11.34 10.69 -7.64
C ARG A 15 -11.53 12.07 -7.04
N HIS A 16 -10.97 12.29 -5.85
CA HIS A 16 -11.05 13.53 -5.09
C HIS A 16 -9.70 13.78 -4.43
N ARG A 17 -9.11 14.95 -4.69
CA ARG A 17 -7.83 15.32 -4.10
C ARG A 17 -7.87 15.17 -2.58
N ASN A 18 -7.06 14.27 -2.05
CA ASN A 18 -6.84 14.09 -0.61
C ASN A 18 -5.65 14.96 -0.16
N ALA A 19 -5.93 16.07 0.54
CA ALA A 19 -4.91 17.03 0.97
C ALA A 19 -3.87 16.43 1.93
N ALA A 20 -4.29 15.58 2.87
CA ALA A 20 -3.38 14.92 3.80
C ALA A 20 -2.39 13.99 3.08
N LEU A 21 -2.86 13.26 2.05
CA LEU A 21 -1.96 12.44 1.24
C LEU A 21 -0.95 13.30 0.47
N VAL A 22 -1.36 14.47 -0.04
CA VAL A 22 -0.44 15.40 -0.70
C VAL A 22 0.64 15.88 0.25
N GLU A 23 0.29 16.29 1.47
CA GLU A 23 1.26 16.73 2.47
C GLU A 23 2.28 15.63 2.82
N LEU A 24 1.82 14.38 2.97
CA LEU A 24 2.70 13.24 3.21
C LEU A 24 3.62 12.94 2.02
N LEU A 25 3.13 13.08 0.79
CA LEU A 25 3.92 12.90 -0.44
C LEU A 25 5.00 13.98 -0.55
N GLU A 26 4.64 15.24 -0.33
CA GLU A 26 5.57 16.37 -0.35
C GLU A 26 6.63 16.26 0.76
N GLY A 27 6.32 15.59 1.87
CA GLY A 27 7.23 15.33 2.98
C GLY A 27 8.13 14.09 2.85
N ASP A 28 8.10 13.35 1.73
CA ASP A 28 8.77 12.05 1.55
C ASP A 28 8.39 11.01 2.63
N GLN A 29 7.14 11.06 3.10
CA GLN A 29 6.64 10.19 4.18
C GLN A 29 5.82 9.02 3.67
N VAL A 30 5.55 8.94 2.37
CA VAL A 30 4.74 7.86 1.78
C VAL A 30 5.63 6.71 1.31
N MET A 31 5.24 5.51 1.72
CA MET A 31 5.82 4.26 1.24
C MET A 31 4.85 3.53 0.32
N CYS A 32 5.40 2.65 -0.52
CA CYS A 32 4.64 1.81 -1.44
C CYS A 32 4.95 0.32 -1.25
N HIS A 33 3.95 -0.51 -1.49
CA HIS A 33 4.08 -1.97 -1.59
C HIS A 33 3.71 -2.42 -3.02
N PRO A 34 4.43 -3.37 -3.64
CA PRO A 34 4.15 -3.78 -5.04
C PRO A 34 2.73 -4.27 -5.30
N MET A 35 2.08 -4.89 -4.31
CA MET A 35 0.67 -5.30 -4.44
C MET A 35 -0.28 -4.11 -4.62
N VAL A 36 -0.02 -2.95 -4.00
CA VAL A 36 -0.84 -1.74 -4.22
C VAL A 36 -0.77 -1.30 -5.67
N VAL A 37 0.41 -1.30 -6.26
CA VAL A 37 0.60 -0.96 -7.67
C VAL A 37 -0.11 -1.97 -8.58
N ALA A 38 0.00 -3.27 -8.27
CA ALA A 38 -0.68 -4.31 -9.01
C ALA A 38 -2.22 -4.17 -8.94
N GLU A 39 -2.77 -3.87 -7.76
CA GLU A 39 -4.20 -3.62 -7.60
C GLU A 39 -4.65 -2.35 -8.35
N LEU A 40 -3.89 -1.26 -8.29
CA LEU A 40 -4.16 -0.06 -9.08
C LEU A 40 -4.12 -0.35 -10.59
N ALA A 41 -3.22 -1.23 -11.02
CA ALA A 41 -3.15 -1.68 -12.41
C ALA A 41 -4.37 -2.54 -12.82
N CYS A 42 -5.06 -3.21 -11.90
CA CYS A 42 -6.34 -3.85 -12.21
C CYS A 42 -7.45 -2.84 -12.54
N GLY A 43 -7.32 -1.59 -12.08
CA GLY A 43 -8.27 -0.50 -12.32
C GLY A 43 -7.90 0.40 -13.50
N THR A 44 -8.44 1.62 -13.49
CA THR A 44 -8.21 2.69 -14.48
C THR A 44 -7.61 3.94 -13.82
N PRO A 45 -6.34 3.88 -13.35
CA PRO A 45 -5.71 5.02 -12.70
C PRO A 45 -5.56 6.20 -13.70
N PRO A 46 -5.45 7.44 -13.22
CA PRO A 46 -5.41 8.64 -14.06
C PRO A 46 -4.41 8.56 -15.22
N ALA A 47 -4.78 9.17 -16.34
CA ALA A 47 -3.91 9.29 -17.50
C ALA A 47 -2.81 10.36 -17.26
N PRO A 48 -1.58 10.16 -17.77
CA PRO A 48 -1.12 8.97 -18.50
C PRO A 48 -0.91 7.77 -17.56
N ARG A 49 -1.58 6.65 -17.85
CA ARG A 49 -1.64 5.47 -16.97
C ARG A 49 -0.26 4.96 -16.55
N ALA A 50 0.64 4.80 -17.51
CA ALA A 50 2.00 4.31 -17.25
C ALA A 50 2.78 5.29 -16.36
N GLN A 51 2.61 6.59 -16.57
CA GLN A 51 3.27 7.60 -15.76
C GLN A 51 2.76 7.58 -14.31
N THR A 52 1.44 7.44 -14.11
CA THR A 52 0.85 7.35 -12.77
C THR A 52 1.36 6.13 -12.00
N LEU A 53 1.38 4.95 -12.62
CA LEU A 53 1.87 3.73 -11.97
C LEU A 53 3.37 3.82 -11.66
N ASN A 54 4.18 4.26 -12.63
CA ASN A 54 5.62 4.43 -12.44
C ASN A 54 5.94 5.46 -11.33
N ALA A 55 5.16 6.54 -11.22
CA ALA A 55 5.35 7.53 -10.15
C ALA A 55 5.12 6.92 -8.77
N ILE A 56 4.15 6.02 -8.62
CA ILE A 56 3.88 5.33 -7.36
C ILE A 56 4.95 4.28 -7.06
N GLU A 57 5.44 3.55 -8.08
CA GLU A 57 6.54 2.59 -7.94
C GLU A 57 7.86 3.25 -7.51
N LEU A 58 8.06 4.54 -7.78
CA LEU A 58 9.23 5.31 -7.36
C LEU A 58 9.20 5.75 -5.90
N LEU A 59 8.07 5.60 -5.20
CA LEU A 59 7.99 5.88 -3.77
C LEU A 59 8.87 4.92 -2.98
N ARG A 60 9.24 5.32 -1.77
CA ARG A 60 10.06 4.50 -0.88
C ARG A 60 9.42 3.12 -0.68
N PRO A 61 10.12 2.00 -0.97
CA PRO A 61 9.54 0.68 -0.78
C PRO A 61 9.48 0.33 0.71
N CYS A 62 8.40 -0.32 1.12
CA CYS A 62 8.34 -0.98 2.44
C CYS A 62 9.07 -2.33 2.41
N GLN A 63 9.38 -2.86 3.59
CA GLN A 63 9.79 -4.25 3.70
C GLN A 63 8.58 -5.14 3.39
N GLN A 64 8.73 -6.06 2.45
CA GLN A 64 7.65 -6.93 1.99
C GLN A 64 7.60 -8.20 2.84
N ALA A 65 6.46 -8.45 3.46
CA ALA A 65 6.21 -9.73 4.10
C ALA A 65 6.03 -10.81 3.02
N SER A 66 6.75 -11.91 3.16
CA SER A 66 6.56 -13.10 2.34
C SER A 66 5.17 -13.72 2.56
N LEU A 67 4.66 -14.49 1.61
CA LEU A 67 3.38 -15.19 1.78
C LEU A 67 3.39 -16.13 3.00
N LEU A 68 4.55 -16.68 3.37
CA LEU A 68 4.70 -17.48 4.58
C LEU A 68 4.49 -16.62 5.83
N GLU A 69 5.18 -15.49 5.93
CA GLU A 69 5.05 -14.54 7.05
C GLU A 69 3.62 -13.97 7.13
N VAL A 70 2.98 -13.69 6.00
CA VAL A 70 1.57 -13.24 5.96
C VAL A 70 0.64 -14.33 6.50
N ARG A 71 0.82 -15.59 6.09
CA ARG A 71 0.02 -16.70 6.60
C ARG A 71 0.24 -16.90 8.10
N GLU A 72 1.48 -16.87 8.57
CA GLU A 72 1.80 -16.97 9.99
C GLU A 72 1.24 -15.79 10.79
N PHE A 73 1.29 -14.58 10.24
CA PHE A 73 0.67 -13.38 10.82
C PHE A 73 -0.84 -13.54 10.99
N ILE A 74 -1.54 -14.04 9.96
CA ILE A 74 -2.99 -14.31 10.01
C ILE A 74 -3.32 -15.32 11.09
N GLU A 75 -2.61 -16.45 11.15
CA GLU A 75 -2.86 -17.53 12.12
C GLU A 75 -2.55 -17.09 13.55
N HIS A 76 -1.40 -16.45 13.77
CA HIS A 76 -0.96 -16.01 15.10
C HIS A 76 -1.94 -14.98 15.69
N ASN A 77 -2.41 -14.04 14.87
CA ASN A 77 -3.30 -12.96 15.30
C ASN A 77 -4.79 -13.30 15.11
N ARG A 78 -5.13 -14.49 14.61
CA ARG A 78 -6.50 -14.97 14.36
C ARG A 78 -7.31 -13.99 13.49
N LEU A 79 -6.71 -13.51 12.41
CA LEU A 79 -7.29 -12.49 11.52
C LEU A 79 -8.23 -13.08 10.44
N TYR A 80 -8.47 -14.39 10.46
CA TYR A 80 -9.39 -15.06 9.54
C TYR A 80 -10.87 -14.73 9.85
N GLY A 81 -11.71 -14.75 8.81
CA GLY A 81 -13.15 -14.50 8.95
C GLY A 81 -13.57 -13.02 9.09
N LEU A 82 -12.62 -12.09 8.96
CA LEU A 82 -12.86 -10.64 9.08
C LEU A 82 -13.29 -9.96 7.76
N GLY A 83 -13.32 -10.70 6.65
CA GLY A 83 -13.65 -10.17 5.33
C GLY A 83 -12.51 -9.44 4.61
N CYS A 84 -11.30 -9.46 5.18
CA CYS A 84 -10.09 -8.91 4.55
C CYS A 84 -9.46 -9.90 3.56
N GLY A 85 -8.96 -9.36 2.46
CA GLY A 85 -8.26 -10.12 1.43
C GLY A 85 -6.78 -10.36 1.75
N LEU A 86 -6.13 -11.13 0.88
CA LEU A 86 -4.69 -11.40 0.98
C LEU A 86 -3.85 -10.12 0.90
N VAL A 87 -4.23 -9.16 0.05
CA VAL A 87 -3.49 -7.90 -0.10
C VAL A 87 -3.55 -7.09 1.19
N ASP A 88 -4.73 -6.94 1.80
CA ASP A 88 -4.87 -6.27 3.11
C ASP A 88 -3.93 -6.87 4.15
N MET A 89 -3.88 -8.20 4.24
CA MET A 89 -3.01 -8.91 5.19
C MET A 89 -1.53 -8.75 4.86
N ALA A 90 -1.18 -8.73 3.58
CA ALA A 90 0.19 -8.48 3.15
C ALA A 90 0.63 -7.05 3.49
N LEU A 91 -0.23 -6.04 3.33
CA LEU A 91 0.06 -4.65 3.70
C LEU A 91 0.22 -4.49 5.21
N LEU A 92 -0.68 -5.10 6.00
CA LEU A 92 -0.58 -5.07 7.47
C LEU A 92 0.71 -5.73 7.97
N ALA A 93 1.01 -6.93 7.49
CA ALA A 93 2.24 -7.64 7.86
C ALA A 93 3.50 -6.86 7.43
N SER A 94 3.50 -6.33 6.20
CA SER A 94 4.61 -5.51 5.67
C SER A 94 4.81 -4.22 6.48
N THR A 95 3.73 -3.58 6.91
CA THR A 95 3.79 -2.40 7.76
C THR A 95 4.47 -2.71 9.10
N LEU A 96 4.14 -3.85 9.71
CA LEU A 96 4.70 -4.24 11.02
C LEU A 96 6.18 -4.61 10.98
N ILE A 97 6.65 -5.22 9.89
CA ILE A 97 8.06 -5.62 9.76
C ILE A 97 8.94 -4.53 9.18
N THR A 98 8.36 -3.47 8.60
CA THR A 98 9.11 -2.34 8.06
C THR A 98 9.68 -1.52 9.23
N PRO A 99 11.02 -1.38 9.33
CA PRO A 99 11.62 -0.59 10.40
C PRO A 99 11.18 0.87 10.37
N GLU A 100 11.00 1.47 11.55
CA GLU A 100 10.93 2.92 11.66
C GLU A 100 12.30 3.50 11.29
N GLY A 101 12.34 4.24 10.18
CA GLY A 101 13.53 4.96 9.72
C GLY A 101 13.81 6.24 10.49
#